data_AF-K9WUU1-F1
#
_entry.id   AF-K9WUU1-F1
#
_cell.length_a   1.000
_cell.length_b   1.000
_cell.length_c   1.000
_cell.angle_alpha   90.00
_cell.angle_beta   90.00
_cell.angle_gamma   90.00
#
_symmetry.space_group_name_H-M   'P 1'
#
loop_
_entity.id
_entity.type
_entity.pdbx_description
1 polymer ?
#
loop_
_entity_poly.entity_id
_entity_poly.type
_entity_poly.pdbx_seq_one_letter_code
_entity_poly.pdbx_strand_id
1 'polypeptide(L)'
;MSLPWDVDTVVKYNQVKSSKTPDNYSSLKLLMEIFKNDQNKVDQWITFVKGVKGNELKQKFINQGNDQESIDPKYDYDSRGNSNIITLQDIEKLFKDQAFKDDIMEWLRSQKLFPGDLGTAIYSQIQLDTFKKIKVALISGQVVAAGSYTYISEQTGTEEKTPDKVAGGHAYAVLAVRTTNSQNPEDSKAGKFHWVKLSNPQKSYFQKYDFRTGKFEVLKDKSNDSAQFWLELSDFTKNFSRLDIGSF
;
A
#
# COMPACT_ATOMS: atom_id res chain seq x y z
N MET A 1 11.84 -13.79 -3.76
CA MET A 1 11.18 -14.39 -2.57
C MET A 1 10.18 -15.41 -3.06
N SER A 2 10.10 -16.60 -2.46
CA SER A 2 9.09 -17.61 -2.86
C SER A 2 7.76 -17.34 -2.13
N LEU A 3 6.66 -17.40 -2.86
CA LEU A 3 5.30 -17.17 -2.36
C LEU A 3 4.56 -18.50 -2.17
N PRO A 4 3.64 -18.58 -1.19
CA PRO A 4 2.92 -19.82 -0.90
C PRO A 4 1.94 -20.23 -2.02
N TRP A 5 1.69 -19.37 -3.00
CA TRP A 5 0.85 -19.63 -4.18
C TRP A 5 1.65 -19.75 -5.49
N ASP A 6 2.98 -19.82 -5.43
CA ASP A 6 3.83 -20.01 -6.62
C ASP A 6 3.55 -21.34 -7.32
N VAL A 7 3.79 -21.37 -8.64
CA VAL A 7 3.66 -22.58 -9.47
C VAL A 7 4.52 -23.72 -8.91
N ASP A 8 5.76 -23.42 -8.53
CA ASP A 8 6.68 -24.40 -7.94
C ASP A 8 6.15 -25.02 -6.65
N THR A 9 5.43 -24.24 -5.83
CA THR A 9 4.79 -24.73 -4.60
C THR A 9 3.71 -25.76 -4.93
N VAL A 10 2.90 -25.49 -5.96
CA VAL A 10 1.86 -26.42 -6.44
C VAL A 10 2.48 -27.68 -7.06
N VAL A 11 3.58 -27.54 -7.82
CA VAL A 11 4.30 -28.68 -8.42
C VAL A 11 4.87 -29.58 -7.33
N LYS A 12 5.55 -29.01 -6.33
CA LYS A 12 6.10 -29.77 -5.18
C LYS A 12 4.99 -30.50 -4.42
N TYR A 13 3.84 -29.87 -4.22
CA TYR A 13 2.70 -30.51 -3.60
C TYR A 13 2.20 -31.73 -4.39
N ASN A 14 2.05 -31.59 -5.71
CA ASN A 14 1.61 -32.70 -6.56
C ASN A 14 2.62 -33.86 -6.53
N GLN A 15 3.92 -33.57 -6.46
CA GLN A 15 4.97 -34.58 -6.30
C GLN A 15 4.88 -35.31 -4.96
N VAL A 16 4.58 -34.60 -3.86
CA VAL A 16 4.33 -35.22 -2.55
C VAL A 16 3.15 -36.20 -2.66
N LYS A 17 2.01 -35.75 -3.18
CA LYS A 17 0.79 -36.56 -3.28
C LYS A 17 0.91 -37.77 -4.23
N SER A 18 1.82 -37.76 -5.21
CA SER A 18 2.09 -38.89 -6.10
C SER A 18 3.25 -39.79 -5.64
N SER A 19 3.92 -39.43 -4.54
CA SER A 19 5.05 -40.20 -4.02
C SER A 19 4.61 -41.46 -3.26
N LYS A 20 5.57 -42.31 -2.89
CA LYS A 20 5.35 -43.46 -2.01
C LYS A 20 4.93 -43.07 -0.58
N THR A 21 5.09 -41.81 -0.21
CA THR A 21 4.73 -41.27 1.12
C THR A 21 3.89 -39.99 0.93
N PRO A 22 2.59 -40.12 0.58
CA PRO A 22 1.75 -39.01 0.14
C PRO A 22 1.50 -37.93 1.20
N ASP A 23 1.85 -38.21 2.46
CA ASP A 23 1.67 -37.29 3.59
C ASP A 23 3.01 -36.78 4.16
N ASN A 24 4.10 -36.88 3.37
CA ASN A 24 5.39 -36.31 3.75
C ASN A 24 5.59 -34.91 3.13
N TYR A 25 5.19 -33.88 3.88
CA TYR A 25 5.24 -32.48 3.46
C TYR A 25 6.60 -31.80 3.73
N SER A 26 7.65 -32.55 4.08
CA SER A 26 8.97 -31.98 4.44
C SER A 26 9.62 -31.12 3.33
N SER A 27 9.25 -31.35 2.07
CA SER A 27 9.68 -30.55 0.91
C SER A 27 8.92 -29.22 0.79
N LEU A 28 7.77 -29.06 1.46
CA LEU A 28 6.91 -27.88 1.47
C LEU A 28 7.17 -26.98 2.69
N LYS A 29 8.45 -26.73 3.00
CA LYS A 29 8.91 -26.06 4.23
C LYS A 29 8.14 -24.77 4.54
N LEU A 30 7.97 -23.88 3.56
CA LEU A 30 7.26 -22.62 3.74
C LEU A 30 5.81 -22.82 4.20
N LEU A 31 5.06 -23.73 3.56
CA LEU A 31 3.67 -23.98 3.94
C LEU A 31 3.57 -24.66 5.30
N MET A 32 4.51 -25.56 5.61
CA MET A 32 4.58 -26.19 6.93
C MET A 32 4.92 -25.20 8.04
N GLU A 33 5.76 -24.21 7.75
CA GLU A 33 6.04 -23.10 8.68
C GLU A 33 4.79 -22.23 8.89
N ILE A 34 4.15 -21.78 7.81
CA ILE A 34 2.92 -20.96 7.87
C ILE A 34 1.83 -21.69 8.65
N PHE A 35 1.59 -22.96 8.33
CA PHE A 35 0.49 -23.74 8.91
C PHE A 35 0.90 -24.51 10.16
N LYS A 36 2.06 -24.23 10.77
CA LYS A 36 2.49 -24.83 12.05
C LYS A 36 2.45 -26.36 12.01
N ASN A 37 2.89 -26.92 10.88
CA ASN A 37 2.88 -28.33 10.52
C ASN A 37 1.50 -28.99 10.34
N ASP A 38 0.43 -28.21 10.18
CA ASP A 38 -0.92 -28.71 9.88
C ASP A 38 -1.06 -29.06 8.38
N GLN A 39 -0.99 -30.35 8.07
CA GLN A 39 -1.09 -30.88 6.71
C GLN A 39 -2.48 -30.66 6.10
N ASN A 40 -3.55 -30.69 6.90
CA ASN A 40 -4.91 -30.47 6.40
C ASN A 40 -5.06 -29.04 5.90
N LYS A 41 -4.46 -28.07 6.59
CA LYS A 41 -4.42 -26.67 6.12
C LYS A 41 -3.58 -26.51 4.85
N VAL A 42 -2.48 -27.26 4.70
CA VAL A 42 -1.73 -27.28 3.43
C VAL A 42 -2.62 -27.76 2.28
N ASP A 43 -3.37 -28.86 2.48
CA ASP A 43 -4.25 -29.42 1.46
C ASP A 43 -5.37 -28.44 1.08
N GLN A 44 -6.00 -27.81 2.06
CA GLN A 44 -7.02 -26.79 1.84
C GLN A 44 -6.45 -25.57 1.12
N TRP A 45 -5.27 -25.10 1.51
CA TRP A 45 -4.60 -23.98 0.87
C TRP A 45 -4.27 -24.28 -0.60
N ILE A 46 -3.70 -25.44 -0.90
CA ILE A 46 -3.39 -25.79 -2.30
C ILE A 46 -4.66 -25.95 -3.12
N THR A 47 -5.72 -26.51 -2.54
CA THR A 47 -7.03 -26.59 -3.18
C THR A 47 -7.57 -25.19 -3.51
N PHE A 48 -7.47 -24.25 -2.57
CA PHE A 48 -7.82 -22.85 -2.79
C PHE A 48 -6.98 -22.20 -3.90
N VAL A 49 -5.65 -22.37 -3.86
CA VAL A 49 -4.70 -21.79 -4.84
C VAL A 49 -4.95 -22.29 -6.27
N LYS A 50 -5.43 -23.53 -6.43
CA LYS A 50 -5.83 -24.11 -7.72
C LYS A 50 -7.20 -23.63 -8.20
N GLY A 51 -8.04 -23.14 -7.29
CA GLY A 51 -9.39 -22.67 -7.59
C GLY A 51 -9.45 -21.24 -8.13
N VAL A 52 -10.66 -20.79 -8.44
CA VAL A 52 -10.94 -19.44 -8.99
C VAL A 52 -10.42 -18.34 -8.05
N LYS A 53 -10.73 -18.42 -6.76
CA LYS A 53 -10.26 -17.47 -5.75
C LYS A 53 -8.72 -17.46 -5.61
N GLY A 54 -8.06 -18.59 -5.83
CA GLY A 54 -6.60 -18.67 -5.87
C GLY A 54 -6.00 -17.89 -7.05
N ASN A 55 -6.66 -17.93 -8.21
CA ASN A 55 -6.27 -17.12 -9.36
C ASN A 55 -6.53 -15.62 -9.11
N GLU A 56 -7.64 -15.26 -8.45
CA GLU A 56 -7.90 -13.88 -8.03
C GLU A 56 -6.79 -13.35 -7.10
N LEU A 57 -6.32 -14.16 -6.14
CA LEU A 57 -5.17 -13.80 -5.29
C LEU A 57 -3.91 -13.52 -6.11
N LYS A 58 -3.58 -14.40 -7.07
CA LYS A 58 -2.41 -14.23 -7.94
C LYS A 58 -2.49 -12.96 -8.76
N GLN A 59 -3.66 -12.69 -9.36
CA GLN A 59 -3.89 -11.47 -10.13
C GLN A 59 -3.75 -10.22 -9.25
N LYS A 60 -4.28 -10.26 -8.03
CA LYS A 60 -4.10 -9.19 -7.05
C LYS A 60 -2.62 -8.93 -6.76
N PHE A 61 -1.81 -9.97 -6.57
CA PHE A 61 -0.37 -9.80 -6.37
C PHE A 61 0.36 -9.23 -7.60
N ILE A 62 0.01 -9.67 -8.81
CA ILE A 62 0.57 -9.14 -10.06
C ILE A 62 0.24 -7.65 -10.20
N ASN A 63 -1.03 -7.28 -10.02
CA ASN A 63 -1.47 -5.88 -10.10
C ASN A 63 -0.70 -5.01 -9.10
N GLN A 64 -0.53 -5.50 -7.88
CA GLN A 64 0.26 -4.80 -6.88
C GLN A 64 1.72 -4.60 -7.32
N GLY A 65 2.35 -5.60 -7.95
CA GLY A 65 3.71 -5.47 -8.48
C GLY A 65 3.81 -4.39 -9.56
N ASN A 66 2.82 -4.30 -10.45
CA ASN A 66 2.79 -3.26 -11.50
C ASN A 66 2.58 -1.86 -10.89
N ASP A 67 1.71 -1.73 -9.89
CA ASP A 67 1.50 -0.46 -9.19
C ASP A 67 2.77 0.04 -8.47
N GLN A 68 3.63 -0.89 -8.03
CA GLN A 68 4.88 -0.61 -7.33
C GLN A 68 5.99 -0.04 -8.23
N GLU A 69 5.96 -0.31 -9.55
CA GLU A 69 6.92 0.27 -10.50
C GLU A 69 6.67 1.77 -10.75
N SER A 70 5.49 2.29 -10.37
CA SER A 70 5.09 3.68 -10.66
C SER A 70 5.77 4.76 -9.81
N ILE A 71 6.36 4.42 -8.66
CA ILE A 71 7.11 5.37 -7.79
C ILE A 71 8.61 5.45 -8.16
N ASP A 72 9.01 4.82 -9.27
CA ASP A 72 10.32 5.02 -9.88
C ASP A 72 10.26 6.20 -10.88
N PRO A 73 11.16 7.20 -10.77
CA PRO A 73 11.19 8.37 -11.68
C PRO A 73 11.34 8.04 -13.17
N LYS A 74 11.61 6.78 -13.55
CA LYS A 74 11.76 6.37 -14.95
C LYS A 74 10.46 6.05 -15.70
N TYR A 75 9.33 5.81 -15.04
CA TYR A 75 8.14 5.28 -15.71
C TYR A 75 6.91 6.18 -15.53
N ASP A 76 6.69 7.02 -16.54
CA ASP A 76 5.60 8.00 -16.66
C ASP A 76 4.43 7.44 -17.49
N TYR A 77 3.89 6.27 -17.11
CA TYR A 77 2.92 5.58 -17.98
C TYR A 77 1.51 5.37 -17.43
N ASP A 78 1.26 5.54 -16.13
CA ASP A 78 -0.13 5.50 -15.64
C ASP A 78 -0.62 6.86 -15.15
N SER A 79 -1.52 7.43 -15.94
CA SER A 79 -2.19 8.70 -15.70
C SER A 79 -3.27 8.59 -14.62
N ARG A 80 -3.54 7.40 -14.07
CA ARG A 80 -4.64 7.17 -13.13
C ARG A 80 -4.11 6.89 -11.72
N GLY A 81 -4.76 7.52 -10.74
CA GLY A 81 -4.53 7.34 -9.33
C GLY A 81 -4.60 5.87 -8.95
N ASN A 82 -3.81 5.49 -7.94
CA ASN A 82 -3.80 4.13 -7.41
C ASN A 82 -5.06 3.84 -6.58
N SER A 83 -6.25 4.04 -7.17
CA SER A 83 -7.55 3.72 -6.57
C SER A 83 -7.75 2.22 -6.41
N ASN A 84 -6.90 1.40 -7.05
CA ASN A 84 -6.95 -0.05 -7.06
C ASN A 84 -5.97 -0.71 -6.09
N ILE A 85 -5.35 0.07 -5.18
CA ILE A 85 -4.42 -0.48 -4.19
C ILE A 85 -5.11 -1.60 -3.41
N ILE A 86 -4.55 -2.80 -3.51
CA ILE A 86 -5.10 -3.98 -2.83
C ILE A 86 -4.63 -3.96 -1.39
N THR A 87 -5.57 -3.92 -0.45
CA THR A 87 -5.26 -3.93 0.99
C THR A 87 -5.37 -5.34 1.57
N LEU A 88 -4.82 -5.51 2.77
CA LEU A 88 -5.02 -6.71 3.58
C LEU A 88 -6.51 -7.00 3.81
N GLN A 89 -7.38 -5.99 3.85
CA GLN A 89 -8.83 -6.18 4.00
C GLN A 89 -9.44 -6.87 2.78
N ASP A 90 -8.98 -6.55 1.56
CA ASP A 90 -9.44 -7.20 0.34
C ASP A 90 -9.03 -8.67 0.28
N ILE A 91 -7.80 -8.95 0.73
CA ILE A 91 -7.29 -10.33 0.84
C ILE A 91 -8.07 -11.09 1.93
N GLU A 92 -8.36 -10.44 3.06
CA GLU A 92 -9.15 -11.03 4.13
C GLU A 92 -10.56 -11.42 3.68
N LYS A 93 -11.21 -10.57 2.87
CA LYS A 93 -12.52 -10.89 2.25
C LYS A 93 -12.42 -12.09 1.30
N LEU A 94 -11.31 -12.22 0.57
CA LEU A 94 -11.09 -13.35 -0.33
C LEU A 94 -11.00 -14.69 0.42
N PHE A 95 -10.36 -14.67 1.60
CA PHE A 95 -10.20 -15.83 2.49
C PHE A 95 -11.38 -16.05 3.44
N LYS A 96 -12.51 -15.38 3.20
CA LYS A 96 -13.71 -15.57 4.01
C LYS A 96 -14.07 -17.07 4.08
N ASP A 97 -14.34 -17.53 5.30
CA ASP A 97 -14.73 -18.90 5.64
C ASP A 97 -13.66 -19.98 5.38
N GLN A 98 -12.40 -19.59 5.13
CA GLN A 98 -11.30 -20.53 4.97
C GLN A 98 -10.62 -20.83 6.31
N ALA A 99 -10.39 -22.11 6.64
CA ALA A 99 -9.77 -22.48 7.92
C ALA A 99 -8.27 -22.14 8.00
N PHE A 100 -7.62 -21.89 6.87
CA PHE A 100 -6.23 -21.42 6.78
C PHE A 100 -6.09 -19.89 6.84
N LYS A 101 -7.21 -19.15 6.90
CA LYS A 101 -7.26 -17.69 6.77
C LYS A 101 -6.27 -17.00 7.71
N ASP A 102 -6.35 -17.29 9.00
CA ASP A 102 -5.61 -16.54 10.01
C ASP A 102 -4.10 -16.74 9.89
N ASP A 103 -3.65 -17.96 9.59
CA ASP A 103 -2.23 -18.28 9.40
C ASP A 103 -1.64 -17.57 8.17
N ILE A 104 -2.38 -17.56 7.03
CA ILE A 104 -1.92 -16.83 5.84
C ILE A 104 -1.97 -15.31 6.07
N MET A 105 -3.00 -14.78 6.74
CA MET A 105 -3.09 -13.35 7.05
C MET A 105 -1.97 -12.90 8.00
N GLU A 106 -1.62 -13.72 8.99
CA GLU A 106 -0.46 -13.52 9.87
C GLU A 106 0.83 -13.48 9.06
N TRP A 107 1.03 -14.47 8.18
CA TRP A 107 2.19 -14.51 7.29
C TRP A 107 2.26 -13.26 6.40
N LEU A 108 1.18 -12.90 5.69
CA LEU A 108 1.13 -11.72 4.82
C LEU A 108 1.49 -10.42 5.53
N ARG A 109 1.01 -10.24 6.78
CA ARG A 109 1.35 -9.08 7.62
C ARG A 109 2.85 -9.06 7.97
N SER A 110 3.42 -10.20 8.33
CA SER A 110 4.85 -10.29 8.66
C SER A 110 5.75 -9.99 7.47
N GLN A 111 5.32 -10.37 6.26
CA GLN A 111 6.04 -10.10 5.02
C GLN A 111 5.85 -8.67 4.51
N LYS A 112 4.90 -7.91 5.07
CA LYS A 112 4.54 -6.54 4.65
C LYS A 112 4.32 -6.41 3.14
N LEU A 113 3.71 -7.43 2.54
CA LEU A 113 3.44 -7.45 1.11
C LEU A 113 2.36 -6.43 0.77
N PHE A 114 1.22 -6.48 1.47
CA PHE A 114 0.09 -5.59 1.25
C PHE A 114 -0.04 -4.53 2.36
N PRO A 115 -0.46 -3.31 2.04
CA PRO A 115 -0.82 -2.30 3.03
C PRO A 115 -2.12 -2.67 3.75
N GLY A 116 -2.37 -2.06 4.90
CA GLY A 116 -3.71 -2.02 5.50
C GLY A 116 -4.57 -0.91 4.93
N ASP A 117 -5.76 -0.74 5.50
CA ASP A 117 -6.63 0.38 5.17
C ASP A 117 -6.11 1.68 5.80
N LEU A 118 -6.61 2.82 5.33
CA LEU A 118 -6.35 4.12 5.93
C LEU A 118 -6.61 4.08 7.44
N GLY A 119 -5.72 4.70 8.22
CA GLY A 119 -5.90 4.80 9.67
C GLY A 119 -5.49 3.56 10.46
N THR A 120 -5.05 2.48 9.79
CA THR A 120 -4.58 1.24 10.46
C THR A 120 -3.12 1.27 10.87
N ALA A 121 -2.31 2.19 10.32
CA ALA A 121 -0.86 2.23 10.47
C ALA A 121 -0.15 0.91 10.05
N ILE A 122 -0.73 0.19 9.08
CA ILE A 122 -0.15 -0.99 8.48
C ILE A 122 0.27 -0.63 7.06
N TYR A 123 1.57 -0.72 6.79
CA TYR A 123 2.16 -0.30 5.52
C TYR A 123 2.87 -1.48 4.84
N SER A 124 2.84 -1.49 3.51
CA SER A 124 3.72 -2.38 2.75
C SER A 124 5.18 -1.94 2.90
N GLN A 125 6.13 -2.84 2.63
CA GLN A 125 7.55 -2.51 2.70
C GLN A 125 7.92 -1.34 1.76
N ILE A 126 7.28 -1.26 0.59
CA ILE A 126 7.53 -0.20 -0.39
C ILE A 126 7.05 1.16 0.10
N GLN A 127 5.89 1.24 0.76
CA GLN A 127 5.44 2.49 1.39
C GLN A 127 6.45 2.94 2.45
N LEU A 128 6.93 2.02 3.29
CA LEU A 128 7.94 2.32 4.31
C LEU A 128 9.26 2.78 3.69
N ASP A 129 9.70 2.16 2.59
CA ASP A 129 10.91 2.53 1.87
C ASP A 129 10.77 3.92 1.23
N THR A 130 9.62 4.22 0.63
CA THR A 130 9.26 5.55 0.11
C THR A 130 9.32 6.61 1.21
N PHE A 131 8.71 6.35 2.36
CA PHE A 131 8.79 7.25 3.52
C PHE A 131 10.23 7.45 3.99
N LYS A 132 11.02 6.38 4.04
CA LYS A 132 12.44 6.44 4.43
C LYS A 132 13.25 7.26 3.44
N LYS A 133 13.03 7.11 2.13
CA LYS A 133 13.68 7.91 1.08
C LYS A 133 13.41 9.40 1.27
N ILE A 134 12.14 9.79 1.45
CA ILE A 134 11.74 11.18 1.73
C ILE A 134 12.43 11.68 3.00
N LYS A 135 12.38 10.90 4.09
CA LYS A 135 12.98 11.27 5.37
C LYS A 135 14.48 11.55 5.25
N VAL A 136 15.22 10.68 4.57
CA VAL A 136 16.67 10.82 4.37
C VAL A 136 16.99 12.06 3.54
N ALA A 137 16.24 12.30 2.45
CA ALA A 137 16.42 13.47 1.60
C ALA A 137 16.21 14.79 2.37
N LEU A 138 15.09 14.90 3.10
CA LEU A 138 14.78 16.10 3.89
C LEU A 138 15.83 16.37 4.99
N ILE A 139 16.27 15.32 5.71
CA ILE A 139 17.33 15.46 6.74
C ILE A 139 18.65 15.91 6.12
N SER A 140 18.92 15.49 4.88
CA SER A 140 20.13 15.87 4.14
C SER A 140 20.03 17.27 3.51
N GLY A 141 18.95 18.02 3.77
CA GLY A 141 18.74 19.36 3.22
C GLY A 141 18.37 19.38 1.73
N GLN A 142 18.00 18.24 1.15
CA GLN A 142 17.58 18.16 -0.24
C GLN A 142 16.13 18.64 -0.40
N VAL A 143 15.83 19.17 -1.58
CA VAL A 143 14.46 19.52 -1.96
C VAL A 143 13.76 18.25 -2.42
N VAL A 144 12.53 18.06 -1.94
CA VAL A 144 11.69 16.93 -2.29
C VAL A 144 10.37 17.44 -2.85
N ALA A 145 10.01 16.99 -4.04
CA ALA A 145 8.71 17.21 -4.65
C ALA A 145 7.99 15.89 -4.90
N ALA A 146 6.67 15.90 -4.80
CA ALA A 146 5.82 14.76 -5.09
C ALA A 146 4.83 15.12 -6.20
N GLY A 147 4.85 14.35 -7.29
CA GLY A 147 3.89 14.47 -8.38
C GLY A 147 2.67 13.60 -8.13
N SER A 148 1.48 14.20 -8.15
CA SER A 148 0.23 13.46 -8.07
C SER A 148 -0.11 12.79 -9.40
N TYR A 149 -0.87 11.70 -9.36
CA TYR A 149 -1.41 11.10 -10.58
C TYR A 149 -2.31 12.10 -11.33
N THR A 150 -2.34 12.03 -12.67
CA THR A 150 -3.17 12.94 -13.49
C THR A 150 -4.67 12.84 -13.15
N TYR A 151 -5.18 11.63 -12.93
CA TYR A 151 -6.56 11.35 -12.58
C TYR A 151 -6.67 10.66 -11.22
N ILE A 152 -6.96 11.40 -10.16
CA ILE A 152 -7.02 10.84 -8.78
C ILE A 152 -8.32 10.02 -8.51
N SER A 153 -9.19 9.86 -9.52
CA SER A 153 -10.36 8.99 -9.47
C SER A 153 -10.68 8.38 -10.82
N GLU A 154 -11.44 7.28 -10.84
CA GLU A 154 -11.88 6.58 -12.06
C GLU A 154 -12.78 7.41 -12.98
N GLN A 155 -13.23 8.60 -12.56
CA GLN A 155 -14.07 9.46 -13.40
C GLN A 155 -13.23 10.20 -14.46
N THR A 156 -13.46 9.82 -15.71
CA THR A 156 -12.84 10.36 -16.94
C THR A 156 -13.38 11.75 -17.32
N GLY A 157 -13.24 12.73 -16.42
CA GLY A 157 -13.54 14.13 -16.70
C GLY A 157 -12.26 14.95 -16.80
N THR A 158 -12.08 15.71 -17.88
CA THR A 158 -10.97 16.65 -18.11
C THR A 158 -11.02 17.92 -17.25
N GLU A 159 -11.82 17.92 -16.18
CA GLU A 159 -11.98 19.05 -15.28
C GLU A 159 -11.39 18.72 -13.91
N GLU A 160 -10.65 19.68 -13.36
CA GLU A 160 -10.08 19.77 -12.01
C GLU A 160 -11.20 19.72 -10.94
N LYS A 161 -11.94 18.62 -10.86
CA LYS A 161 -12.98 18.40 -9.84
C LYS A 161 -12.33 17.75 -8.63
N THR A 162 -11.74 18.56 -7.77
CA THR A 162 -11.31 18.11 -6.45
C THR A 162 -11.83 18.99 -5.32
N PRO A 163 -13.16 18.99 -5.04
CA PRO A 163 -13.66 19.45 -3.75
C PRO A 163 -13.12 18.61 -2.58
N ASP A 164 -12.75 17.35 -2.82
CA ASP A 164 -12.54 16.35 -1.76
C ASP A 164 -11.14 15.69 -1.76
N LYS A 165 -10.20 16.10 -2.63
CA LYS A 165 -8.91 15.38 -2.84
C LYS A 165 -7.73 16.29 -3.22
N VAL A 166 -6.52 15.73 -3.12
CA VAL A 166 -5.28 16.19 -3.79
C VAL A 166 -5.60 16.51 -5.27
N ALA A 167 -5.03 17.59 -5.82
CA ALA A 167 -5.21 17.97 -7.22
C ALA A 167 -4.38 17.06 -8.12
N GLY A 168 -4.96 16.57 -9.21
CA GLY A 168 -4.32 15.61 -10.12
C GLY A 168 -3.36 16.26 -11.10
N GLY A 169 -2.26 15.58 -11.43
CA GLY A 169 -1.26 16.06 -12.39
C GLY A 169 -0.46 17.27 -11.88
N HIS A 170 -0.33 17.42 -10.56
CA HIS A 170 0.32 18.56 -9.93
C HIS A 170 1.53 18.13 -9.10
N ALA A 171 2.53 19.01 -9.05
CA ALA A 171 3.69 18.87 -8.18
C ALA A 171 3.42 19.54 -6.82
N TYR A 172 3.70 18.83 -5.74
CA TYR A 172 3.59 19.29 -4.37
C TYR A 172 4.98 19.37 -3.74
N ALA A 173 5.26 20.43 -2.99
CA ALA A 173 6.46 20.49 -2.17
C ALA A 173 6.28 19.58 -0.95
N VAL A 174 7.22 18.68 -0.72
CA VAL A 174 7.26 17.87 0.51
C VAL A 174 8.09 18.62 1.54
N LEU A 175 7.45 19.01 2.63
CA LEU A 175 8.03 19.93 3.61
C LEU A 175 8.62 19.22 4.84
N ALA A 176 7.98 18.12 5.25
CA ALA A 176 8.36 17.40 6.46
C ALA A 176 7.83 15.97 6.41
N VAL A 177 8.41 15.12 7.24
CA VAL A 177 7.85 13.81 7.58
C VAL A 177 7.88 13.61 9.07
N ARG A 178 6.95 12.81 9.60
CA ARG A 178 6.98 12.41 11.00
C ARG A 178 6.34 11.06 11.23
N THR A 179 6.63 10.49 12.39
CA THR A 179 6.01 9.28 12.90
C THR A 179 5.26 9.60 14.18
N THR A 180 4.02 9.14 14.32
CA THR A 180 3.20 9.38 15.52
C THR A 180 2.56 8.10 16.06
N ASN A 181 2.15 8.08 17.32
CA ASN A 181 1.46 6.95 17.95
C ASN A 181 -0.08 7.01 17.80
N SER A 182 -0.62 8.05 17.18
CA SER A 182 -2.05 8.25 16.96
C SER A 182 -2.33 8.74 15.54
N GLN A 183 -3.60 8.69 15.14
CA GLN A 183 -4.06 9.24 13.86
C GLN A 183 -3.92 10.76 13.76
N ASN A 184 -3.51 11.44 14.83
CA ASN A 184 -3.22 12.87 14.79
C ASN A 184 -1.77 13.08 14.36
N PRO A 185 -1.52 13.71 13.19
CA PRO A 185 -0.16 14.04 12.79
C PRO A 185 0.51 14.98 13.79
N GLU A 186 -0.21 15.76 14.60
CA GLU A 186 0.41 16.68 15.56
C GLU A 186 0.85 16.04 16.89
N ASP A 187 0.58 14.74 17.09
CA ASP A 187 1.00 14.03 18.30
C ASP A 187 2.53 13.99 18.42
N SER A 188 3.04 14.41 19.58
CA SER A 188 4.48 14.51 19.84
C SER A 188 5.15 13.16 20.11
N LYS A 189 4.37 12.10 20.37
CA LYS A 189 4.90 10.77 20.65
C LYS A 189 5.13 9.99 19.36
N ALA A 190 6.38 9.57 19.14
CA ALA A 190 6.72 8.66 18.06
C ALA A 190 5.94 7.35 18.15
N GLY A 191 5.52 6.82 17.01
CA GLY A 191 4.78 5.57 16.94
C GLY A 191 4.68 5.03 15.52
N LYS A 192 3.60 4.30 15.24
CA LYS A 192 3.47 3.51 14.02
C LYS A 192 2.92 4.29 12.83
N PHE A 193 2.22 5.40 13.02
CA PHE A 193 1.68 6.17 11.91
C PHE A 193 2.79 6.95 11.21
N HIS A 194 2.79 6.95 9.88
CA HIS A 194 3.74 7.68 9.06
C HIS A 194 3.02 8.80 8.31
N TRP A 195 3.56 10.01 8.41
CA TRP A 195 2.94 11.22 7.85
C TRP A 195 3.90 12.00 6.98
N VAL A 196 3.38 12.51 5.86
CA VAL A 196 4.09 13.39 4.93
C VAL A 196 3.40 14.75 4.91
N LYS A 197 4.13 15.83 5.20
CA LYS A 197 3.63 17.19 5.10
C LYS A 197 3.87 17.71 3.70
N LEU A 198 2.81 18.15 3.05
CA LEU A 198 2.83 18.69 1.71
C LEU A 198 2.46 20.17 1.71
N SER A 199 2.82 20.89 0.67
CA SER A 199 2.27 22.20 0.32
C SER A 199 1.64 22.15 -1.06
N ASN A 200 0.36 22.53 -1.16
CA ASN A 200 -0.31 22.76 -2.43
C ASN A 200 0.21 24.07 -3.05
N PRO A 201 0.68 24.06 -4.30
CA PRO A 201 1.09 25.29 -4.99
C PRO A 201 -0.08 26.24 -5.29
N GLN A 202 -1.32 25.76 -5.40
CA GLN A 202 -2.49 26.59 -5.69
C GLN A 202 -3.10 27.18 -4.41
N LYS A 203 -2.91 28.49 -4.22
CA LYS A 203 -3.38 29.27 -3.05
C LYS A 203 -4.91 29.42 -2.93
N SER A 204 -5.69 28.95 -3.90
CA SER A 204 -7.14 29.19 -3.98
C SER A 204 -7.98 28.19 -3.19
N TYR A 205 -7.41 27.05 -2.78
CA TYR A 205 -8.14 25.98 -2.08
C TYR A 205 -7.42 25.61 -0.78
N PHE A 206 -7.83 26.25 0.32
CA PHE A 206 -7.43 25.82 1.65
C PHE A 206 -8.24 24.59 2.02
N GLN A 207 -7.57 23.45 2.17
CA GLN A 207 -8.20 22.20 2.53
C GLN A 207 -7.53 21.64 3.78
N LYS A 208 -8.34 21.14 4.71
CA LYS A 208 -7.88 20.40 5.87
C LYS A 208 -8.11 18.92 5.62
N TYR A 209 -7.06 18.11 5.77
CA TYR A 209 -7.21 16.67 5.71
C TYR A 209 -7.79 16.16 7.04
N ASP A 210 -9.02 15.63 7.00
CA ASP A 210 -9.59 14.85 8.09
C ASP A 210 -9.04 13.43 8.03
N PHE A 211 -8.02 13.21 8.84
CA PHE A 211 -7.35 11.92 9.01
C PHE A 211 -8.24 10.80 9.55
N ARG A 212 -9.42 11.09 10.12
CA ARG A 212 -10.36 10.05 10.57
C ARG A 212 -11.16 9.48 9.40
N THR A 213 -11.47 10.32 8.43
CA THR A 213 -12.33 9.96 7.29
C THR A 213 -11.57 9.80 5.98
N GLY A 214 -10.31 10.27 5.92
CA GLY A 214 -9.52 10.31 4.70
C GLY A 214 -10.01 11.34 3.70
N LYS A 215 -10.76 12.34 4.16
CA LYS A 215 -11.40 13.35 3.31
C LYS A 215 -10.77 14.70 3.53
N PHE A 216 -10.78 15.51 2.49
CA PHE A 216 -10.44 16.92 2.61
C PHE A 216 -11.69 17.74 2.91
N GLU A 217 -11.60 18.61 3.90
CA GLU A 217 -12.62 19.61 4.23
C GLU A 217 -12.17 20.96 3.67
N VAL A 218 -13.01 21.60 2.85
CA VAL A 218 -12.74 22.94 2.33
C VAL A 218 -12.86 23.96 3.47
N LEU A 219 -11.76 24.67 3.75
CA LEU A 219 -11.72 25.76 4.72
C LEU A 219 -12.24 27.03 4.04
N LYS A 220 -13.33 27.60 4.59
CA LYS A 220 -13.98 28.80 4.05
C LYS A 220 -13.23 30.10 4.40
N ASP A 221 -12.33 30.07 5.38
CA ASP A 221 -11.63 31.25 5.88
C ASP A 221 -10.17 31.27 5.38
N LYS A 222 -9.82 32.34 4.64
CA LYS A 222 -8.53 32.48 3.92
C LYS A 222 -7.43 33.12 4.77
N SER A 223 -7.72 33.44 6.04
CA SER A 223 -6.99 34.47 6.76
C SER A 223 -5.70 34.01 7.45
N ASN A 224 -5.45 32.70 7.62
CA ASN A 224 -4.22 32.25 8.30
C ASN A 224 -3.70 30.84 7.97
N ASP A 225 -4.39 30.05 7.14
CA ASP A 225 -3.95 28.67 6.93
C ASP A 225 -3.00 28.58 5.75
N SER A 226 -1.77 28.13 6.01
CA SER A 226 -0.83 27.78 4.95
C SER A 226 -1.47 26.72 4.04
N ALA A 227 -1.17 26.72 2.74
CA ALA A 227 -1.59 25.66 1.81
C ALA A 227 -0.93 24.29 2.12
N GLN A 228 -0.54 24.08 3.37
CA GLN A 228 0.18 22.93 3.88
C GLN A 228 -0.75 22.00 4.65
N PHE A 229 -0.58 20.71 4.45
CA PHE A 229 -1.38 19.70 5.13
C PHE A 229 -0.55 18.44 5.33
N TRP A 230 -0.93 17.65 6.33
CA TRP A 230 -0.37 16.32 6.55
C TRP A 230 -1.22 15.28 5.82
N LEU A 231 -0.57 14.36 5.13
CA LEU A 231 -1.17 13.14 4.63
C LEU A 231 -0.59 11.93 5.34
N GLU A 232 -1.46 10.99 5.65
CA GLU A 232 -1.07 9.67 6.10
C GLU A 232 -0.42 8.91 4.93
N LEU A 233 0.59 8.10 5.19
CA LEU A 233 1.43 7.48 4.15
C LEU A 233 0.65 6.58 3.17
N SER A 234 -0.42 5.93 3.61
CA SER A 234 -1.31 5.14 2.74
C SER A 234 -2.01 6.04 1.73
N ASP A 235 -2.53 7.18 2.17
CA ASP A 235 -3.13 8.16 1.26
C ASP A 235 -2.09 8.89 0.42
N PHE A 236 -0.88 9.15 0.93
CA PHE A 236 0.20 9.69 0.13
C PHE A 236 0.52 8.75 -1.05
N THR A 237 0.81 7.48 -0.78
CA THR A 237 1.16 6.52 -1.84
C THR A 237 -0.01 6.16 -2.77
N LYS A 238 -1.25 6.42 -2.35
CA LYS A 238 -2.43 6.29 -3.20
C LYS A 238 -2.56 7.41 -4.24
N ASN A 239 -2.20 8.64 -3.86
CA ASN A 239 -2.47 9.85 -4.64
C ASN A 239 -1.24 10.38 -5.40
N PHE A 240 -0.04 9.90 -5.05
CA PHE A 240 1.23 10.38 -5.61
C PHE A 240 1.97 9.26 -6.32
N SER A 241 2.24 9.49 -7.61
CA SER A 241 2.99 8.57 -8.47
C SER A 241 4.48 8.86 -8.44
N ARG A 242 4.89 10.13 -8.32
CA ARG A 242 6.27 10.51 -8.55
C ARG A 242 6.91 11.15 -7.34
N LEU A 243 8.19 10.85 -7.11
CA LEU A 243 9.04 11.55 -6.17
C LEU A 243 10.29 12.09 -6.88
N ASP A 244 10.45 13.40 -6.85
CA ASP A 244 11.64 14.08 -7.34
C ASP A 244 12.47 14.56 -6.16
N ILE A 245 13.69 14.04 -6.05
CA ILE A 245 14.65 14.39 -5.00
C ILE A 245 15.86 15.02 -5.68
N GLY A 246 16.13 16.28 -5.37
CA GLY A 246 17.19 17.05 -6.00
C GLY A 246 17.94 17.94 -5.03
N SER A 247 19.23 18.10 -5.32
CA SER A 247 19.97 19.32 -5.02
C SER A 247 19.80 20.23 -6.23
N PHE A 248 18.90 21.22 -6.13
CA PHE A 248 18.83 22.30 -7.10
C PHE A 248 19.95 23.32 -6.86
#